data_AF-K6T8R0-F1
#
_entry.id   AF-K6T8R0-F1
#
_cell.length_a   1.000
_cell.length_b   1.000
_cell.length_c   1.000
_cell.angle_alpha   90.00
_cell.angle_beta   90.00
_cell.angle_gamma   90.00
#
_symmetry.space_group_name_H-M   'P 1'
#
loop_
_entity.id
_entity.type
_entity.pdbx_description
1 polymer ?
#
loop_
_entity_poly.entity_id
_entity_poly.type
_entity_poly.pdbx_seq_one_letter_code
_entity_poly.pdbx_strand_id
1 'polypeptide(L)'
;MIEEVNVIDIRTIESQELPSVLSSQFDKLAILETNVQKAVNMAVEAKKKAETAQVKMGLFDYSKKEAINLLQSASKGLAEGLMTATEAQKVSFEYQTKLTEITKFLFGLGVSNIAMNRSVVRELELKLKGASEEEISDLARQELKNVIIQLKAQEDIMSKQVALTSKVKKHQQQLESINRELDNIGQMDEQRDKKIATNTKSILENKATLEKQQQKYFEHDKQIEGLKKQDKEQDRLISSHSERLSEHDKFLKEHQQKYAEHNKKISDLKKHDGEQDNIIVSHSEKLLKHDKAFEEQQKKNNELEQETSDNTDKIKGLENSLKQQEQALTEKNSTLDKKYADTTKQLKDELSNLTYTTNKDSEIIKDNISSLLESVNAQISLVKEDLSKVEVDLSDEINSVKEKLVNTIVELKEEILNKDKEVYDKLTDLKDRIDRLDVKTSKLGWKIGIFVVATGSLILNILQICGIL
;
A
#
# COMPACT_ATOMS: atom_id res chain seq x y z
N MET A 1 -154.87 -39.24 -38.04
CA MET A 1 -153.58 -38.71 -38.55
C MET A 1 -152.52 -38.98 -37.51
N ILE A 2 -151.29 -39.22 -37.92
CA ILE A 2 -150.13 -39.08 -37.03
C ILE A 2 -149.65 -37.64 -37.27
N GLU A 3 -149.79 -36.77 -36.27
CA GLU A 3 -149.07 -35.50 -36.32
C GLU A 3 -147.59 -35.81 -36.05
N GLU A 4 -146.71 -35.33 -36.93
CA GLU A 4 -145.27 -35.39 -36.69
C GLU A 4 -144.96 -34.56 -35.43
N VAL A 5 -144.38 -35.21 -34.42
CA VAL A 5 -143.98 -34.53 -33.19
C VAL A 5 -142.85 -33.57 -33.54
N ASN A 6 -143.19 -32.29 -33.71
CA ASN A 6 -142.23 -31.25 -34.03
C ASN A 6 -141.21 -31.14 -32.88
N VAL A 7 -140.01 -31.67 -33.09
CA VAL A 7 -138.98 -31.82 -32.05
C VAL A 7 -138.35 -30.46 -31.78
N ILE A 8 -138.90 -29.74 -30.80
CA ILE A 8 -138.35 -28.49 -30.29
C ILE A 8 -136.89 -28.75 -29.87
N ASP A 9 -135.93 -28.03 -30.48
CA ASP A 9 -134.54 -28.14 -30.05
C ASP A 9 -134.42 -27.57 -28.63
N ILE A 10 -134.09 -28.47 -27.71
CA ILE A 10 -133.86 -28.19 -26.30
C ILE A 10 -132.78 -27.10 -26.09
N ARG A 11 -131.90 -26.90 -27.06
CA ARG A 11 -130.82 -25.90 -27.04
C ARG A 11 -131.27 -24.48 -27.37
N THR A 12 -132.45 -24.29 -27.95
CA THR A 12 -132.94 -22.96 -28.38
C THR A 12 -134.00 -22.36 -27.46
N ILE A 13 -134.44 -23.08 -26.42
CA ILE A 13 -135.45 -22.60 -25.47
C ILE A 13 -134.82 -21.61 -24.50
N GLU A 14 -135.33 -20.37 -24.46
CA GLU A 14 -134.89 -19.40 -23.47
C GLU A 14 -135.55 -19.64 -22.09
N SER A 15 -134.85 -19.27 -21.02
CA SER A 15 -135.35 -19.37 -19.63
C SER A 15 -136.66 -18.59 -19.37
N GLN A 16 -137.01 -17.66 -20.27
CA GLN A 16 -138.24 -16.86 -20.24
C GLN A 16 -139.45 -17.62 -20.81
N GLU A 17 -139.22 -18.46 -21.83
CA GLU A 17 -140.24 -19.29 -22.47
C GLU A 17 -140.53 -20.56 -21.67
N LEU A 18 -139.59 -20.95 -20.81
CA LEU A 18 -139.65 -22.19 -20.04
C LEU A 18 -141.01 -22.47 -19.36
N PRO A 19 -141.69 -21.52 -18.68
CA PRO A 19 -142.97 -21.82 -18.01
C PRO A 19 -144.09 -22.19 -19.00
N SER A 20 -144.16 -21.55 -20.18
CA SER A 20 -145.18 -21.86 -21.18
C SER A 20 -144.88 -23.18 -21.90
N VAL A 21 -143.60 -23.43 -22.21
CA VAL A 21 -143.14 -24.72 -22.76
C VAL A 21 -143.45 -25.86 -21.80
N LEU A 22 -143.16 -25.70 -20.50
CA LEU A 22 -143.43 -26.71 -19.49
C LEU A 22 -144.93 -26.94 -19.29
N SER A 23 -145.74 -25.88 -19.18
CA SER A 23 -147.20 -26.06 -19.08
C SER A 23 -147.74 -26.79 -20.30
N SER A 24 -147.32 -26.44 -21.51
CA SER A 24 -147.76 -27.13 -22.74
C SER A 24 -147.50 -28.65 -22.72
N GLN A 25 -146.46 -29.14 -22.04
CA GLN A 25 -146.27 -30.60 -21.87
C GLN A 25 -147.21 -31.19 -20.81
N PHE A 26 -147.48 -30.48 -19.71
CA PHE A 26 -148.49 -30.90 -18.72
C PHE A 26 -149.90 -30.93 -19.32
N ASP A 27 -150.26 -29.92 -20.10
CA ASP A 27 -151.59 -29.80 -20.72
C ASP A 27 -151.83 -30.98 -21.69
N LYS A 28 -150.79 -31.43 -22.41
CA LYS A 28 -150.83 -32.66 -23.24
C LYS A 28 -151.05 -33.92 -22.40
N LEU A 29 -150.39 -34.06 -21.24
CA LEU A 29 -150.60 -35.20 -20.34
C LEU A 29 -152.05 -35.26 -19.85
N ALA A 30 -152.62 -34.15 -19.39
CA ALA A 30 -154.00 -34.08 -18.91
C ALA A 30 -155.03 -34.41 -20.01
N ILE A 31 -154.82 -33.94 -21.25
CA ILE A 31 -155.66 -34.29 -22.41
C ILE A 31 -155.57 -35.79 -22.71
N LEU A 32 -154.38 -36.39 -22.67
CA LEU A 32 -154.20 -37.82 -22.91
C LEU A 32 -154.81 -38.68 -21.79
N GLU A 33 -154.66 -38.27 -20.52
CA GLU A 33 -155.29 -38.92 -19.37
C GLU A 33 -156.82 -38.93 -19.49
N THR A 34 -157.40 -37.78 -19.85
CA THR A 34 -158.85 -37.65 -20.08
C THR A 34 -159.34 -38.64 -21.16
N ASN A 35 -158.55 -38.84 -22.22
CA ASN A 35 -158.86 -39.81 -23.28
C ASN A 35 -158.73 -41.26 -22.81
N VAL A 36 -157.71 -41.60 -22.00
CA VAL A 36 -157.57 -42.92 -21.36
C VAL A 36 -158.78 -43.21 -20.48
N GLN A 37 -159.10 -42.32 -19.53
CA GLN A 37 -160.20 -42.51 -18.59
C GLN A 37 -161.56 -42.64 -19.31
N LYS A 38 -161.79 -41.87 -20.37
CA LYS A 38 -162.99 -41.98 -21.20
C LYS A 38 -163.07 -43.34 -21.90
N ALA A 39 -161.97 -43.84 -22.49
CA ALA A 39 -161.93 -45.14 -23.15
C ALA A 39 -162.15 -46.29 -22.15
N VAL A 40 -161.52 -46.24 -20.97
CA VAL A 40 -161.72 -47.19 -19.88
C VAL A 40 -163.18 -47.20 -19.39
N ASN A 41 -163.78 -46.03 -19.17
CA ASN A 41 -165.18 -45.92 -18.75
C ASN A 41 -166.15 -46.54 -19.78
N MET A 42 -165.93 -46.29 -21.08
CA MET A 42 -166.74 -46.89 -22.15
C MET A 42 -166.58 -48.42 -22.21
N ALA A 43 -165.38 -48.95 -22.01
CA ALA A 43 -165.14 -50.40 -21.95
C ALA A 43 -165.82 -51.05 -20.73
N VAL A 44 -165.75 -50.41 -19.56
CA VAL A 44 -166.43 -50.87 -18.33
C VAL A 44 -167.95 -50.85 -18.51
N GLU A 45 -168.51 -49.81 -19.13
CA GLU A 45 -169.94 -49.75 -19.44
C GLU A 45 -170.39 -50.86 -20.41
N ALA A 46 -169.64 -51.09 -21.49
CA ALA A 46 -169.95 -52.13 -22.47
C ALA A 46 -169.93 -53.54 -21.82
N LYS A 47 -168.89 -53.83 -21.02
CA LYS A 47 -168.79 -55.05 -20.22
C LYS A 47 -169.99 -55.20 -19.27
N LYS A 48 -170.34 -54.16 -18.52
CA LYS A 48 -171.47 -54.18 -17.58
C LYS A 48 -172.83 -54.39 -18.28
N LYS A 49 -173.02 -53.83 -19.48
CA LYS A 49 -174.23 -54.05 -20.31
C LYS A 49 -174.33 -55.51 -20.75
N ALA A 50 -173.21 -56.13 -21.14
CA ALA A 50 -173.14 -57.54 -21.51
C ALA A 50 -173.40 -58.49 -20.33
N GLU A 51 -172.76 -58.24 -19.18
CA GLU A 51 -172.99 -58.97 -17.92
C GLU A 51 -174.46 -58.88 -17.49
N THR A 52 -175.08 -57.71 -17.61
CA THR A 52 -176.51 -57.51 -17.29
C THR A 52 -177.43 -58.33 -18.20
N ALA A 53 -177.08 -58.49 -19.49
CA ALA A 53 -177.83 -59.36 -20.41
C ALA A 53 -177.68 -60.84 -20.03
N GLN A 54 -176.47 -61.27 -19.67
CA GLN A 54 -176.17 -62.63 -19.22
C GLN A 54 -176.90 -62.98 -17.90
N VAL A 55 -176.90 -62.09 -16.92
CA VAL A 55 -177.59 -62.31 -15.63
C VAL A 55 -179.10 -62.46 -15.83
N LYS A 56 -179.73 -61.67 -16.71
CA LYS A 56 -181.16 -61.80 -17.00
C LYS A 56 -181.55 -63.19 -17.52
N MET A 57 -180.72 -63.80 -18.38
CA MET A 57 -180.95 -65.15 -18.90
C MET A 57 -181.02 -66.22 -17.81
N GLY A 58 -180.36 -66.02 -16.66
CA GLY A 58 -180.32 -67.00 -15.57
C GLY A 58 -181.49 -66.92 -14.59
N LEU A 59 -182.43 -65.98 -14.77
CA LEU A 59 -183.46 -65.65 -13.77
C LEU A 59 -184.91 -65.84 -14.25
N PHE A 60 -185.14 -66.12 -15.54
CA PHE A 60 -186.48 -66.26 -16.12
C PHE A 60 -186.56 -67.43 -17.11
N ASP A 61 -187.69 -68.12 -17.11
CA ASP A 61 -188.00 -69.19 -18.08
C ASP A 61 -188.43 -68.57 -19.42
N TYR A 62 -187.44 -68.28 -20.27
CA TYR A 62 -187.64 -67.64 -21.58
C TYR A 62 -187.99 -68.63 -22.68
N SER A 63 -188.80 -68.20 -23.67
CA SER A 63 -188.97 -69.01 -24.87
C SER A 63 -187.64 -69.17 -25.61
N LYS A 64 -187.49 -70.28 -26.35
CA LYS A 64 -186.26 -70.60 -27.12
C LYS A 64 -185.78 -69.45 -28.02
N LYS A 65 -186.70 -68.61 -28.53
CA LYS A 65 -186.39 -67.45 -29.36
C LYS A 65 -185.81 -66.28 -28.55
N GLU A 66 -186.36 -66.02 -27.37
CA GLU A 66 -185.90 -64.94 -26.48
C GLU A 66 -184.55 -65.27 -25.85
N ALA A 67 -184.34 -66.53 -25.44
CA ALA A 67 -183.04 -67.01 -24.95
C ALA A 67 -181.93 -66.85 -26.01
N ILE A 68 -182.22 -67.14 -27.29
CA ILE A 68 -181.28 -66.91 -28.40
C ILE A 68 -181.01 -65.42 -28.61
N ASN A 69 -182.04 -64.57 -28.60
CA ASN A 69 -181.88 -63.12 -28.75
C ASN A 69 -181.05 -62.50 -27.60
N LEU A 70 -181.25 -62.97 -26.36
CA LEU A 70 -180.49 -62.53 -25.19
C LEU A 70 -179.04 -63.03 -25.24
N LEU A 71 -178.81 -64.29 -25.64
CA LEU A 71 -177.46 -64.82 -25.91
C LEU A 71 -176.72 -63.99 -26.95
N GLN A 72 -177.36 -63.72 -28.09
CA GLN A 72 -176.77 -62.90 -29.15
C GLN A 72 -176.50 -61.47 -28.68
N SER A 73 -177.37 -60.89 -27.84
CA SER A 73 -177.16 -59.56 -27.24
C SER A 73 -176.00 -59.55 -26.25
N ALA A 74 -175.85 -60.59 -25.43
CA ALA A 74 -174.74 -60.73 -24.49
C ALA A 74 -173.41 -60.99 -25.23
N SER A 75 -173.38 -61.88 -26.23
CA SER A 75 -172.21 -62.13 -27.08
C SER A 75 -171.80 -60.88 -27.87
N LYS A 76 -172.76 -60.13 -28.40
CA LYS A 76 -172.50 -58.83 -29.05
C LYS A 76 -171.92 -57.83 -28.05
N GLY A 77 -172.53 -57.67 -26.87
CA GLY A 77 -172.02 -56.77 -25.83
C GLY A 77 -170.63 -57.15 -25.31
N LEU A 78 -170.31 -58.45 -25.25
CA LEU A 78 -168.96 -58.93 -24.91
C LEU A 78 -167.95 -58.64 -26.03
N ALA A 79 -168.34 -58.79 -27.30
CA ALA A 79 -167.49 -58.43 -28.44
C ALA A 79 -167.26 -56.91 -28.52
N GLU A 80 -168.29 -56.11 -28.33
CA GLU A 80 -168.20 -54.64 -28.21
C GLU A 80 -167.33 -54.25 -27.01
N GLY A 81 -167.53 -54.86 -25.83
CA GLY A 81 -166.72 -54.61 -24.64
C GLY A 81 -165.25 -55.01 -24.79
N LEU A 82 -164.97 -56.11 -25.49
CA LEU A 82 -163.60 -56.53 -25.80
C LEU A 82 -162.94 -55.57 -26.80
N MET A 83 -163.67 -55.14 -27.84
CA MET A 83 -163.19 -54.16 -28.81
C MET A 83 -162.86 -52.82 -28.13
N THR A 84 -163.77 -52.27 -27.33
CA THR A 84 -163.55 -51.03 -26.58
C THR A 84 -162.44 -51.19 -25.52
N ALA A 85 -162.26 -52.38 -24.93
CA ALA A 85 -161.13 -52.64 -24.05
C ALA A 85 -159.78 -52.68 -24.79
N THR A 86 -159.73 -53.22 -26.01
CA THR A 86 -158.55 -53.16 -26.88
C THR A 86 -158.25 -51.73 -27.34
N GLU A 87 -159.28 -50.94 -27.64
CA GLU A 87 -159.15 -49.50 -27.92
C GLU A 87 -158.60 -48.74 -26.71
N ALA A 88 -159.11 -49.01 -25.50
CA ALA A 88 -158.60 -48.43 -24.26
C ALA A 88 -157.13 -48.80 -24.01
N GLN A 89 -156.75 -50.07 -24.20
CA GLN A 89 -155.34 -50.51 -24.11
C GLN A 89 -154.44 -49.79 -25.11
N LYS A 90 -154.90 -49.56 -26.34
CA LYS A 90 -154.18 -48.80 -27.37
C LYS A 90 -153.96 -47.34 -26.93
N VAL A 91 -155.00 -46.67 -26.41
CA VAL A 91 -154.89 -45.29 -25.90
C VAL A 91 -153.97 -45.22 -24.67
N SER A 92 -153.98 -46.22 -23.78
CA SER A 92 -153.01 -46.32 -22.67
C SER A 92 -151.56 -46.51 -23.12
N PHE A 93 -151.32 -47.23 -24.23
CA PHE A 93 -149.97 -47.36 -24.79
C PHE A 93 -149.50 -46.07 -25.47
N GLU A 94 -150.40 -45.37 -26.18
CA GLU A 94 -150.13 -44.04 -26.74
C GLU A 94 -149.82 -43.02 -25.63
N TYR A 95 -150.55 -43.07 -24.51
CA TYR A 95 -150.25 -42.30 -23.30
C TYR A 95 -148.85 -42.60 -22.75
N GLN A 96 -148.50 -43.87 -22.52
CA GLN A 96 -147.18 -44.26 -21.98
C GLN A 96 -146.02 -43.83 -22.90
N THR A 97 -146.23 -43.91 -24.21
CA THR A 97 -145.28 -43.43 -25.22
C THR A 97 -145.07 -41.92 -25.10
N LYS A 98 -146.17 -41.14 -25.02
CA LYS A 98 -146.11 -39.67 -24.91
C LYS A 98 -145.57 -39.19 -23.57
N LEU A 99 -145.89 -39.86 -22.46
CA LEU A 99 -145.25 -39.64 -21.16
C LEU A 99 -143.74 -39.86 -21.25
N THR A 100 -143.30 -40.91 -21.93
CA THR A 100 -141.86 -41.21 -22.14
C THR A 100 -141.16 -40.18 -23.03
N GLU A 101 -141.83 -39.63 -24.05
CA GLU A 101 -141.31 -38.50 -24.83
C GLU A 101 -141.16 -37.24 -23.98
N ILE A 102 -142.17 -36.93 -23.16
CA ILE A 102 -142.20 -35.76 -22.29
C ILE A 102 -141.15 -35.85 -21.19
N THR A 103 -140.99 -36.98 -20.50
CA THR A 103 -139.94 -37.13 -19.47
C THR A 103 -138.53 -37.03 -20.05
N LYS A 104 -138.29 -37.58 -21.25
CA LYS A 104 -137.02 -37.40 -21.97
C LYS A 104 -136.76 -35.94 -22.34
N PHE A 105 -137.77 -35.22 -22.83
CA PHE A 105 -137.68 -33.79 -23.13
C PHE A 105 -137.36 -32.96 -21.88
N LEU A 106 -138.10 -33.18 -20.79
CA LEU A 106 -137.92 -32.51 -19.50
C LEU A 106 -136.53 -32.77 -18.91
N PHE A 107 -136.06 -34.02 -18.96
CA PHE A 107 -134.71 -34.37 -18.51
C PHE A 107 -133.65 -33.71 -19.39
N GLY A 108 -133.77 -33.81 -20.73
CA GLY A 108 -132.87 -33.16 -21.68
C GLY A 108 -132.75 -31.65 -21.46
N LEU A 109 -133.86 -30.98 -21.19
CA LEU A 109 -133.92 -29.55 -20.88
C LEU A 109 -133.25 -29.25 -19.54
N GLY A 110 -133.53 -30.04 -18.51
CA GLY A 110 -132.90 -29.89 -17.20
C GLY A 110 -131.40 -30.23 -17.17
N VAL A 111 -130.86 -31.05 -18.07
CA VAL A 111 -129.40 -31.31 -18.12
C VAL A 111 -128.63 -30.29 -18.98
N SER A 112 -129.31 -29.37 -19.67
CA SER A 112 -128.69 -28.43 -20.62
C SER A 112 -127.74 -27.41 -19.95
N ASN A 113 -128.17 -26.80 -18.85
CA ASN A 113 -127.36 -25.93 -18.00
C ASN A 113 -127.95 -25.84 -16.58
N ILE A 114 -127.16 -25.40 -15.59
CA ILE A 114 -127.55 -25.41 -14.17
C ILE A 114 -128.73 -24.47 -13.83
N ALA A 115 -128.93 -23.38 -14.58
CA ALA A 115 -130.09 -22.50 -14.37
C ALA A 115 -131.38 -23.12 -14.92
N MET A 116 -131.29 -23.78 -16.08
CA MET A 116 -132.40 -24.55 -16.67
C MET A 116 -132.76 -25.75 -15.79
N ASN A 117 -131.77 -26.47 -15.25
CA ASN A 117 -131.96 -27.57 -14.29
C ASN A 117 -132.86 -27.16 -13.12
N ARG A 118 -132.44 -26.13 -12.37
CA ARG A 118 -133.16 -25.59 -11.21
C ARG A 118 -134.57 -25.13 -11.56
N SER A 119 -134.75 -24.54 -12.74
CA SER A 119 -136.03 -23.98 -13.17
C SER A 119 -137.01 -25.09 -13.58
N VAL A 120 -136.55 -26.12 -14.30
CA VAL A 120 -137.33 -27.34 -14.58
C VAL A 120 -137.69 -28.05 -13.28
N VAL A 121 -136.72 -28.32 -12.39
CA VAL A 121 -136.96 -28.98 -11.09
C VAL A 121 -138.00 -28.22 -10.26
N ARG A 122 -137.88 -26.88 -10.17
CA ARG A 122 -138.84 -26.04 -9.45
C ARG A 122 -140.24 -26.12 -10.03
N GLU A 123 -140.39 -26.00 -11.35
CA GLU A 123 -141.71 -26.00 -11.98
C GLU A 123 -142.39 -27.37 -11.92
N LEU A 124 -141.62 -28.46 -12.10
CA LEU A 124 -142.11 -29.82 -11.88
C LEU A 124 -142.56 -30.01 -10.43
N GLU A 125 -141.79 -29.52 -9.44
CA GLU A 125 -142.21 -29.57 -8.04
C GLU A 125 -143.46 -28.73 -7.73
N LEU A 126 -143.67 -27.59 -8.39
CA LEU A 126 -144.86 -26.76 -8.21
C LEU A 126 -146.10 -27.44 -8.83
N LYS A 127 -146.01 -27.87 -10.09
CA LYS A 127 -147.10 -28.56 -10.80
C LYS A 127 -147.50 -29.85 -10.08
N LEU A 128 -146.55 -30.68 -9.63
CA LEU A 128 -146.86 -31.91 -8.87
C LEU A 128 -147.43 -31.69 -7.46
N LYS A 129 -147.27 -30.49 -6.88
CA LYS A 129 -147.91 -30.09 -5.60
C LYS A 129 -149.31 -29.49 -5.81
N GLY A 130 -149.54 -28.85 -6.95
CA GLY A 130 -150.83 -28.23 -7.28
C GLY A 130 -151.85 -29.16 -7.95
N ALA A 131 -151.41 -30.13 -8.74
CA ALA A 131 -152.27 -30.98 -9.54
C ALA A 131 -152.94 -32.11 -8.74
N SER A 132 -154.27 -32.20 -8.88
CA SER A 132 -155.13 -33.27 -8.40
C SER A 132 -154.82 -34.63 -9.05
N GLU A 133 -155.37 -35.71 -8.50
CA GLU A 133 -155.26 -37.07 -9.05
C GLU A 133 -155.93 -37.21 -10.44
N GLU A 134 -156.92 -36.36 -10.74
CA GLU A 134 -157.63 -36.32 -12.02
C GLU A 134 -156.83 -35.59 -13.13
N GLU A 135 -155.93 -34.68 -12.76
CA GLU A 135 -155.09 -33.92 -13.72
C GLU A 135 -153.78 -34.62 -14.09
N ILE A 136 -153.22 -35.40 -13.16
CA ILE A 136 -151.97 -36.18 -13.37
C ILE A 136 -152.07 -37.50 -12.60
N SER A 137 -152.21 -38.61 -13.33
CA SER A 137 -152.25 -39.96 -12.75
C SER A 137 -150.97 -40.35 -12.03
N ASP A 138 -151.07 -41.38 -11.18
CA ASP A 138 -149.95 -41.90 -10.40
C ASP A 138 -148.73 -42.29 -11.24
N LEU A 139 -148.93 -42.81 -12.46
CA LEU A 139 -147.83 -43.19 -13.34
C LEU A 139 -147.02 -41.96 -13.80
N ALA A 140 -147.69 -40.91 -14.30
CA ALA A 140 -147.01 -39.66 -14.64
C ALA A 140 -146.44 -38.97 -13.40
N ARG A 141 -147.16 -39.00 -12.27
CA ARG A 141 -146.72 -38.45 -10.98
C ARG A 141 -145.48 -39.17 -10.44
N GLN A 142 -145.31 -40.46 -10.69
CA GLN A 142 -144.12 -41.25 -10.37
C GLN A 142 -142.96 -40.94 -11.32
N GLU A 143 -143.20 -40.96 -12.64
CA GLU A 143 -142.14 -40.71 -13.62
C GLU A 143 -141.60 -39.28 -13.56
N LEU A 144 -142.45 -38.28 -13.30
CA LEU A 144 -141.99 -36.91 -13.08
C LEU A 144 -141.22 -36.74 -11.75
N LYS A 145 -141.54 -37.51 -10.70
CA LYS A 145 -140.69 -37.60 -9.49
C LYS A 145 -139.33 -38.22 -9.80
N ASN A 146 -139.28 -39.26 -10.63
CA ASN A 146 -138.03 -39.88 -11.09
C ASN A 146 -137.14 -38.86 -11.83
N VAL A 147 -137.74 -38.08 -12.75
CA VAL A 147 -137.04 -36.97 -13.45
C VAL A 147 -136.50 -35.92 -12.47
N ILE A 148 -137.28 -35.49 -11.46
CA ILE A 148 -136.81 -34.54 -10.43
C ILE A 148 -135.58 -35.11 -9.68
N ILE A 149 -135.60 -36.38 -9.29
CA ILE A 149 -134.49 -37.02 -8.57
C ILE A 149 -133.23 -37.06 -9.43
N GLN A 150 -133.36 -37.45 -10.71
CA GLN A 150 -132.23 -37.50 -11.66
C GLN A 150 -131.68 -36.10 -11.95
N LEU A 151 -132.54 -35.10 -12.12
CA LEU A 151 -132.12 -33.71 -12.37
C LEU A 151 -131.38 -33.10 -11.17
N LYS A 152 -131.81 -33.37 -9.93
CA LYS A 152 -131.09 -32.93 -8.72
C LYS A 152 -129.71 -33.59 -8.58
N ALA A 153 -129.59 -34.87 -8.94
CA ALA A 153 -128.29 -35.54 -8.99
C ALA A 153 -127.38 -34.92 -10.07
N GLN A 154 -127.94 -34.54 -11.22
CA GLN A 154 -127.20 -33.80 -12.25
C GLN A 154 -126.79 -32.39 -11.78
N GLU A 155 -127.62 -31.68 -11.00
CA GLU A 155 -127.29 -30.35 -10.49
C GLU A 155 -126.04 -30.36 -9.58
N ASP A 156 -125.89 -31.38 -8.75
CA ASP A 156 -124.70 -31.60 -7.91
C ASP A 156 -123.45 -31.86 -8.78
N ILE A 157 -123.56 -32.69 -9.82
CA ILE A 157 -122.46 -32.94 -10.78
C ILE A 157 -122.07 -31.64 -11.50
N MET A 158 -123.04 -30.86 -11.99
CA MET A 158 -122.81 -29.56 -12.64
C MET A 158 -122.17 -28.56 -11.68
N SER A 159 -122.61 -28.51 -10.43
CA SER A 159 -122.04 -27.64 -9.39
C SER A 159 -120.58 -28.00 -9.09
N LYS A 160 -120.28 -29.31 -8.98
CA LYS A 160 -118.91 -29.83 -8.84
C LYS A 160 -118.04 -29.51 -10.05
N GLN A 161 -118.57 -29.60 -11.26
CA GLN A 161 -117.87 -29.23 -12.49
C GLN A 161 -117.49 -27.73 -12.49
N VAL A 162 -118.42 -26.83 -12.18
CA VAL A 162 -118.14 -25.37 -12.10
C VAL A 162 -117.08 -25.08 -11.02
N ALA A 163 -117.14 -25.74 -9.87
CA ALA A 163 -116.14 -25.60 -8.80
C ALA A 163 -114.75 -26.11 -9.23
N LEU A 164 -114.68 -27.23 -9.97
CA LEU A 164 -113.44 -27.77 -10.52
C LEU A 164 -112.84 -26.86 -11.60
N THR A 165 -113.65 -26.38 -12.56
CA THR A 165 -113.22 -25.40 -13.58
C THR A 165 -112.65 -24.14 -12.94
N SER A 166 -113.27 -23.67 -11.85
CA SER A 166 -112.78 -22.51 -11.08
C SER A 166 -111.42 -22.78 -10.42
N LYS A 167 -111.20 -23.97 -9.86
CA LYS A 167 -109.90 -24.40 -9.32
C LYS A 167 -108.84 -24.52 -10.42
N VAL A 168 -109.16 -25.13 -11.55
CA VAL A 168 -108.25 -25.26 -12.71
C VAL A 168 -107.83 -23.88 -13.22
N LYS A 169 -108.76 -22.93 -13.37
CA LYS A 169 -108.44 -21.55 -13.76
C LYS A 169 -107.49 -20.87 -12.76
N LYS A 170 -107.70 -21.06 -11.46
CA LYS A 170 -106.79 -20.54 -10.43
C LYS A 170 -105.40 -21.18 -10.53
N HIS A 171 -105.31 -22.50 -10.68
CA HIS A 171 -104.03 -23.21 -10.81
C HIS A 171 -103.27 -22.78 -12.06
N GLN A 172 -103.96 -22.56 -13.19
CA GLN A 172 -103.38 -22.02 -14.41
C GLN A 172 -102.75 -20.62 -14.18
N GLN A 173 -103.47 -19.72 -13.50
CA GLN A 173 -102.93 -18.40 -13.14
C GLN A 173 -101.72 -18.48 -12.19
N GLN A 174 -101.69 -19.48 -11.29
CA GLN A 174 -100.54 -19.73 -10.41
C GLN A 174 -99.32 -20.26 -11.19
N LEU A 175 -99.53 -21.18 -12.14
CA LEU A 175 -98.47 -21.65 -13.04
C LEU A 175 -97.91 -20.52 -13.92
N GLU A 176 -98.76 -19.63 -14.41
CA GLU A 176 -98.32 -18.44 -15.16
C GLU A 176 -97.50 -17.46 -14.33
N SER A 177 -97.73 -17.35 -13.01
CA SER A 177 -96.87 -16.58 -12.10
C SER A 177 -95.53 -17.27 -11.89
N ILE A 178 -95.55 -18.58 -11.56
CA ILE A 178 -94.36 -19.39 -11.30
C ILE A 178 -93.42 -19.40 -12.51
N ASN A 179 -93.96 -19.52 -13.73
CA ASN A 179 -93.14 -19.48 -14.95
C ASN A 179 -92.44 -18.12 -15.13
N ARG A 180 -93.13 -17.00 -14.88
CA ARG A 180 -92.49 -15.66 -14.92
C ARG A 180 -91.43 -15.48 -13.83
N GLU A 181 -91.65 -16.06 -12.65
CA GLU A 181 -90.66 -16.06 -11.56
C GLU A 181 -89.42 -16.88 -11.94
N LEU A 182 -89.59 -18.04 -12.60
CA LEU A 182 -88.50 -18.86 -13.14
C LEU A 182 -87.73 -18.13 -14.27
N ASP A 183 -88.43 -17.48 -15.21
CA ASP A 183 -87.80 -16.67 -16.27
C ASP A 183 -86.95 -15.53 -15.69
N ASN A 184 -87.45 -14.86 -14.64
CA ASN A 184 -86.73 -13.81 -13.93
C ASN A 184 -85.49 -14.36 -13.20
N ILE A 185 -85.61 -15.52 -12.54
CA ILE A 185 -84.47 -16.20 -11.89
C ILE A 185 -83.39 -16.54 -12.92
N GLY A 186 -83.76 -17.12 -14.06
CA GLY A 186 -82.82 -17.43 -15.14
C GLY A 186 -82.05 -16.20 -15.65
N GLN A 187 -82.75 -15.07 -15.84
CA GLN A 187 -82.11 -13.80 -16.20
C GLN A 187 -81.17 -13.25 -15.11
N MET A 188 -81.54 -13.41 -13.83
CA MET A 188 -80.69 -13.00 -12.70
C MET A 188 -79.42 -13.85 -12.60
N ASP A 189 -79.50 -15.16 -12.85
CA ASP A 189 -78.34 -16.05 -12.83
C ASP A 189 -77.42 -15.83 -14.03
N GLU A 190 -77.96 -15.60 -15.23
CA GLU A 190 -77.15 -15.20 -16.40
C GLU A 190 -76.38 -13.87 -16.16
N GLN A 191 -76.99 -12.91 -15.43
CA GLN A 191 -76.31 -11.68 -14.99
C GLN A 191 -75.25 -11.93 -13.91
N ARG A 192 -75.49 -12.87 -12.99
CA ARG A 192 -74.51 -13.28 -11.95
C ARG A 192 -73.29 -13.91 -12.62
N ASP A 193 -73.47 -14.83 -13.56
CA ASP A 193 -72.37 -15.50 -14.27
C ASP A 193 -71.51 -14.51 -15.06
N LYS A 194 -72.12 -13.57 -15.80
CA LYS A 194 -71.41 -12.48 -16.48
C LYS A 194 -70.56 -11.65 -15.49
N LYS A 195 -71.08 -11.38 -14.30
CA LYS A 195 -70.37 -10.63 -13.24
C LYS A 195 -69.25 -11.47 -12.59
N ILE A 196 -69.46 -12.77 -12.38
CA ILE A 196 -68.44 -13.70 -11.86
C ILE A 196 -67.28 -13.83 -12.85
N ALA A 197 -67.57 -14.00 -14.15
CA ALA A 197 -66.56 -14.04 -15.20
C ALA A 197 -65.74 -12.73 -15.27
N THR A 198 -66.41 -11.58 -15.19
CA THR A 198 -65.75 -10.26 -15.16
C THR A 198 -64.84 -10.11 -13.94
N ASN A 199 -65.34 -10.42 -12.74
CA ASN A 199 -64.54 -10.37 -11.51
C ASN A 199 -63.33 -11.32 -11.57
N THR A 200 -63.52 -12.53 -12.09
CA THR A 200 -62.44 -13.53 -12.24
C THR A 200 -61.32 -13.01 -13.14
N LYS A 201 -61.65 -12.35 -14.26
CA LYS A 201 -60.68 -11.71 -15.15
C LYS A 201 -59.87 -10.62 -14.42
N SER A 202 -60.53 -9.72 -13.69
CA SER A 202 -59.84 -8.68 -12.92
C SER A 202 -59.01 -9.22 -11.75
N ILE A 203 -59.39 -10.33 -11.14
CA ILE A 203 -58.58 -11.02 -10.12
C ILE A 203 -57.28 -11.56 -10.74
N LEU A 204 -57.33 -12.15 -11.94
CA LEU A 204 -56.14 -12.61 -12.66
C LEU A 204 -55.23 -11.46 -13.09
N GLU A 205 -55.80 -10.35 -13.56
CA GLU A 205 -55.05 -9.12 -13.93
C GLU A 205 -54.35 -8.50 -12.71
N ASN A 206 -55.04 -8.44 -11.56
CA ASN A 206 -54.46 -7.98 -10.30
C ASN A 206 -53.37 -8.92 -9.78
N LYS A 207 -53.56 -10.24 -9.89
CA LYS A 207 -52.55 -11.25 -9.50
C LYS A 207 -51.26 -11.10 -10.32
N ALA A 208 -51.37 -11.02 -11.64
CA ALA A 208 -50.23 -10.80 -12.53
C ALA A 208 -49.54 -9.44 -12.31
N THR A 209 -50.28 -8.44 -11.82
CA THR A 209 -49.72 -7.13 -11.43
C THR A 209 -48.97 -7.21 -10.10
N LEU A 210 -49.50 -7.93 -9.12
CA LEU A 210 -48.85 -8.16 -7.82
C LEU A 210 -47.56 -8.98 -7.96
N GLU A 211 -47.55 -10.01 -8.80
CA GLU A 211 -46.36 -10.81 -9.12
C GLU A 211 -45.24 -9.94 -9.72
N LYS A 212 -45.59 -9.04 -10.66
CA LYS A 212 -44.63 -8.06 -11.23
C LYS A 212 -44.12 -7.06 -10.18
N GLN A 213 -44.94 -6.68 -9.19
CA GLN A 213 -44.48 -5.81 -8.09
C GLN A 213 -43.52 -6.56 -7.16
N GLN A 214 -43.83 -7.82 -6.81
CA GLN A 214 -42.96 -8.67 -5.98
C GLN A 214 -41.58 -8.88 -6.63
N GLN A 215 -41.53 -9.12 -7.95
CA GLN A 215 -40.26 -9.20 -8.68
C GLN A 215 -39.46 -7.89 -8.59
N LYS A 216 -40.10 -6.72 -8.76
CA LYS A 216 -39.43 -5.42 -8.61
C LYS A 216 -38.89 -5.18 -7.21
N TYR A 217 -39.62 -5.56 -6.16
CA TYR A 217 -39.10 -5.46 -4.79
C TYR A 217 -37.86 -6.34 -4.59
N PHE A 218 -37.85 -7.58 -5.08
CA PHE A 218 -36.67 -8.45 -5.04
C PHE A 218 -35.46 -7.87 -5.83
N GLU A 219 -35.72 -7.23 -6.97
CA GLU A 219 -34.68 -6.53 -7.74
C GLU A 219 -34.14 -5.30 -6.99
N HIS A 220 -35.00 -4.53 -6.32
CA HIS A 220 -34.59 -3.40 -5.47
C HIS A 220 -33.81 -3.85 -4.22
N ASP A 221 -34.23 -4.92 -3.54
CA ASP A 221 -33.52 -5.46 -2.37
C ASP A 221 -32.09 -5.89 -2.73
N LYS A 222 -31.93 -6.53 -3.90
CA LYS A 222 -30.61 -6.89 -4.45
C LYS A 222 -29.75 -5.66 -4.79
N GLN A 223 -30.36 -4.58 -5.29
CA GLN A 223 -29.66 -3.30 -5.50
C GLN A 223 -29.22 -2.66 -4.18
N ILE A 224 -30.09 -2.66 -3.16
CA ILE A 224 -29.80 -2.16 -1.81
C ILE A 224 -28.67 -2.95 -1.15
N GLU A 225 -28.63 -4.28 -1.32
CA GLU A 225 -27.52 -5.10 -0.83
C GLU A 225 -26.21 -4.80 -1.57
N GLY A 226 -26.27 -4.51 -2.87
CA GLY A 226 -25.13 -4.04 -3.66
C GLY A 226 -24.58 -2.70 -3.17
N LEU A 227 -25.45 -1.71 -3.00
CA LEU A 227 -25.09 -0.38 -2.46
C LEU A 227 -24.45 -0.50 -1.07
N LYS A 228 -25.03 -1.30 -0.15
CA LYS A 228 -24.47 -1.58 1.18
C LYS A 228 -23.08 -2.24 1.17
N LYS A 229 -22.67 -2.87 0.06
CA LYS A 229 -21.31 -3.40 -0.12
C LYS A 229 -20.34 -2.36 -0.66
N GLN A 230 -20.81 -1.45 -1.53
CA GLN A 230 -20.01 -0.32 -2.01
C GLN A 230 -19.75 0.71 -0.89
N ASP A 231 -20.78 1.02 -0.09
CA ASP A 231 -20.75 1.92 1.07
C ASP A 231 -19.63 1.51 2.06
N LYS A 232 -19.63 0.24 2.48
CA LYS A 232 -18.59 -0.35 3.34
C LYS A 232 -17.18 -0.36 2.75
N GLU A 233 -17.05 -0.34 1.42
CA GLU A 233 -15.75 -0.26 0.77
C GLU A 233 -15.27 1.20 0.66
N GLN A 234 -16.19 2.15 0.53
CA GLN A 234 -15.89 3.58 0.65
C GLN A 234 -15.44 3.93 2.08
N ASP A 235 -16.10 3.40 3.12
CA ASP A 235 -15.66 3.54 4.53
C ASP A 235 -14.21 3.08 4.74
N ARG A 236 -13.84 1.93 4.16
CA ARG A 236 -12.47 1.37 4.22
C ARG A 236 -11.46 2.27 3.51
N LEU A 237 -11.80 2.75 2.31
CA LEU A 237 -10.94 3.65 1.53
C LEU A 237 -10.77 5.00 2.23
N ILE A 238 -11.82 5.55 2.83
CA ILE A 238 -11.77 6.77 3.65
C ILE A 238 -10.87 6.55 4.86
N SER A 239 -11.00 5.42 5.57
CA SER A 239 -10.16 5.07 6.71
C SER A 239 -8.69 4.98 6.33
N SER A 240 -8.35 4.24 5.26
CA SER A 240 -6.96 4.10 4.78
C SER A 240 -6.35 5.42 4.28
N HIS A 241 -7.16 6.30 3.66
CA HIS A 241 -6.69 7.65 3.31
C HIS A 241 -6.48 8.53 4.54
N SER A 242 -7.33 8.42 5.58
CA SER A 242 -7.15 9.14 6.85
C SER A 242 -5.88 8.71 7.59
N GLU A 243 -5.56 7.41 7.58
CA GLU A 243 -4.30 6.89 8.13
C GLU A 243 -3.09 7.46 7.38
N ARG A 244 -3.09 7.40 6.04
CA ARG A 244 -2.01 7.94 5.20
C ARG A 244 -1.82 9.45 5.35
N LEU A 245 -2.90 10.22 5.55
CA LEU A 245 -2.83 11.65 5.87
C LEU A 245 -2.16 11.87 7.24
N SER A 246 -2.49 11.08 8.25
CA SER A 246 -1.85 11.12 9.58
C SER A 246 -0.36 10.77 9.52
N GLU A 247 0.06 9.88 8.61
CA GLU A 247 1.48 9.60 8.33
C GLU A 247 2.18 10.78 7.64
N HIS A 248 1.56 11.38 6.62
CA HIS A 248 2.08 12.59 5.97
C HIS A 248 2.22 13.77 6.94
N ASP A 249 1.27 13.98 7.85
CA ASP A 249 1.33 15.01 8.89
C ASP A 249 2.50 14.82 9.87
N LYS A 250 2.84 13.56 10.20
CA LYS A 250 4.05 13.25 11.00
C LYS A 250 5.31 13.59 10.21
N PHE A 251 5.40 13.11 8.97
CA PHE A 251 6.55 13.36 8.09
C PHE A 251 6.78 14.85 7.82
N LEU A 252 5.71 15.64 7.65
CA LEU A 252 5.78 17.09 7.51
C LEU A 252 6.32 17.77 8.79
N LYS A 253 5.89 17.32 9.98
CA LYS A 253 6.41 17.84 11.26
C LYS A 253 7.88 17.52 11.45
N GLU A 254 8.32 16.30 11.11
CA GLU A 254 9.75 15.94 11.11
C GLU A 254 10.56 16.79 10.14
N HIS A 255 10.04 17.04 8.92
CA HIS A 255 10.72 17.90 7.95
C HIS A 255 10.80 19.36 8.42
N GLN A 256 9.76 19.88 9.07
CA GLN A 256 9.76 21.21 9.70
C GLN A 256 10.79 21.31 10.83
N GLN A 257 10.92 20.27 11.67
CA GLN A 257 11.93 20.20 12.72
C GLN A 257 13.35 20.18 12.13
N LYS A 258 13.64 19.29 11.18
CA LYS A 258 14.93 19.22 10.47
C LYS A 258 15.28 20.55 9.77
N TYR A 259 14.29 21.23 9.18
CA TYR A 259 14.49 22.55 8.58
C TYR A 259 14.82 23.64 9.62
N ALA A 260 14.19 23.60 10.80
CA ALA A 260 14.52 24.50 11.90
C ALA A 260 15.93 24.24 12.47
N GLU A 261 16.33 22.97 12.61
CA GLU A 261 17.70 22.58 13.00
C GLU A 261 18.74 23.04 11.97
N HIS A 262 18.47 22.87 10.68
CA HIS A 262 19.34 23.36 9.60
C HIS A 262 19.48 24.89 9.65
N ASN A 263 18.38 25.63 9.82
CA ASN A 263 18.41 27.09 9.95
C ASN A 263 19.20 27.54 11.19
N LYS A 264 19.08 26.83 12.32
CA LYS A 264 19.92 27.09 13.50
C LYS A 264 21.39 26.85 13.18
N LYS A 265 21.74 25.73 12.55
CA LYS A 265 23.13 25.40 12.17
C LYS A 265 23.72 26.43 11.19
N ILE A 266 22.93 26.94 10.24
CA ILE A 266 23.33 28.04 9.34
C ILE A 266 23.59 29.34 10.12
N SER A 267 22.74 29.65 11.11
CA SER A 267 22.93 30.82 11.99
C SER A 267 24.20 30.71 12.85
N ASP A 268 24.49 29.52 13.38
CA ASP A 268 25.67 29.28 14.21
C ASP A 268 26.97 29.26 13.37
N LEU A 269 26.94 28.69 12.15
CA LEU A 269 28.04 28.82 11.17
C LEU A 269 28.30 30.30 10.83
N LYS A 270 27.25 31.08 10.54
CA LYS A 270 27.40 32.51 10.21
C LYS A 270 28.01 33.35 11.34
N LYS A 271 27.87 32.94 12.61
CA LYS A 271 28.60 33.57 13.72
C LYS A 271 30.07 33.20 13.69
N HIS A 272 30.38 31.91 13.57
CA HIS A 272 31.74 31.39 13.50
C HIS A 272 32.53 32.00 12.33
N ASP A 273 31.90 32.16 11.16
CA ASP A 273 32.54 32.81 10.01
C ASP A 273 32.89 34.28 10.32
N GLY A 274 31.99 35.01 11.00
CA GLY A 274 32.27 36.35 11.50
C GLY A 274 33.33 36.39 12.61
N GLU A 275 33.46 35.35 13.43
CA GLU A 275 34.58 35.20 14.38
C GLU A 275 35.91 34.96 13.64
N GLN A 276 35.90 34.16 12.56
CA GLN A 276 37.06 33.97 11.69
C GLN A 276 37.46 35.26 10.96
N ASP A 277 36.51 36.05 10.43
CA ASP A 277 36.80 37.36 9.82
C ASP A 277 37.52 38.29 10.82
N ASN A 278 37.06 38.34 12.08
CA ASN A 278 37.72 39.12 13.13
C ASN A 278 39.14 38.61 13.46
N ILE A 279 39.35 37.29 13.46
CA ILE A 279 40.68 36.68 13.64
C ILE A 279 41.60 37.01 12.45
N ILE A 280 41.09 36.96 11.22
CA ILE A 280 41.82 37.31 9.99
C ILE A 280 42.26 38.77 10.05
N VAL A 281 41.36 39.70 10.39
CA VAL A 281 41.71 41.13 10.59
C VAL A 281 42.80 41.29 11.66
N SER A 282 42.67 40.63 12.81
CA SER A 282 43.69 40.66 13.86
C SER A 282 45.04 40.09 13.42
N HIS A 283 45.05 39.10 12.52
CA HIS A 283 46.27 38.55 11.94
C HIS A 283 46.88 39.46 10.88
N SER A 284 46.06 40.12 10.05
CA SER A 284 46.52 41.17 9.13
C SER A 284 47.16 42.35 9.87
N GLU A 285 46.60 42.79 11.00
CA GLU A 285 47.23 43.80 11.86
C GLU A 285 48.58 43.37 12.45
N LYS A 286 48.74 42.08 12.78
CA LYS A 286 50.01 41.53 13.29
C LYS A 286 51.05 41.45 12.16
N LEU A 287 50.67 41.03 10.97
CA LEU A 287 51.51 41.05 9.76
C LEU A 287 52.01 42.47 9.49
N LEU A 288 51.12 43.47 9.43
CA LEU A 288 51.50 44.88 9.25
C LEU A 288 52.44 45.46 10.34
N LYS A 289 52.52 44.83 11.51
CA LYS A 289 53.50 45.17 12.56
C LYS A 289 54.84 44.45 12.34
N HIS A 290 54.81 43.20 11.88
CA HIS A 290 56.02 42.46 11.47
C HIS A 290 56.68 43.06 10.23
N ASP A 291 55.90 43.46 9.21
CA ASP A 291 56.41 44.05 7.97
C ASP A 291 57.20 45.34 8.26
N LYS A 292 56.66 46.22 9.12
CA LYS A 292 57.35 47.44 9.58
C LYS A 292 58.63 47.15 10.36
N ALA A 293 58.61 46.16 11.25
CA ALA A 293 59.81 45.74 11.99
C ALA A 293 60.87 45.13 11.05
N PHE A 294 60.44 44.49 9.97
CA PHE A 294 61.34 43.99 8.92
C PHE A 294 61.93 45.12 8.08
N GLU A 295 61.15 46.14 7.70
CA GLU A 295 61.66 47.36 7.05
C GLU A 295 62.69 48.10 7.91
N GLU A 296 62.43 48.27 9.21
CA GLU A 296 63.39 48.86 10.16
C GLU A 296 64.68 48.04 10.26
N GLN A 297 64.59 46.71 10.36
CA GLN A 297 65.77 45.84 10.42
C GLN A 297 66.55 45.81 9.10
N GLN A 298 65.87 45.83 7.95
CA GLN A 298 66.52 45.90 6.64
C GLN A 298 67.27 47.23 6.48
N LYS A 299 66.67 48.36 6.86
CA LYS A 299 67.34 49.66 6.87
C LYS A 299 68.62 49.63 7.73
N LYS A 300 68.52 49.04 8.92
CA LYS A 300 69.64 48.90 9.86
C LYS A 300 70.76 47.99 9.36
N ASN A 301 70.43 46.96 8.57
CA ASN A 301 71.44 46.13 7.88
C ASN A 301 72.18 46.95 6.81
N ASN A 302 71.46 47.74 5.99
CA ASN A 302 72.06 48.60 4.97
C ASN A 302 73.02 49.65 5.57
N GLU A 303 72.67 50.20 6.75
CA GLU A 303 73.53 51.13 7.50
C GLU A 303 74.84 50.45 7.96
N LEU A 304 74.82 49.16 8.33
CA LEU A 304 76.02 48.38 8.69
C LEU A 304 76.86 47.96 7.48
N GLU A 305 76.25 47.69 6.32
CA GLU A 305 76.98 47.44 5.07
C GLU A 305 77.77 48.69 4.64
N GLN A 306 77.17 49.88 4.75
CA GLN A 306 77.83 51.16 4.49
C GLN A 306 79.05 51.37 5.41
N GLU A 307 78.90 51.17 6.73
CA GLU A 307 80.01 51.28 7.69
C GLU A 307 81.13 50.26 7.41
N THR A 308 80.78 49.06 6.94
CA THR A 308 81.75 48.02 6.56
C THR A 308 82.55 48.44 5.31
N SER A 309 81.91 49.10 4.33
CA SER A 309 82.58 49.65 3.16
C SER A 309 83.57 50.76 3.55
N ASP A 310 83.13 51.73 4.34
CA ASP A 310 83.96 52.86 4.79
C ASP A 310 85.20 52.41 5.59
N ASN A 311 85.06 51.35 6.40
CA ASN A 311 86.18 50.77 7.13
C ASN A 311 87.12 49.94 6.22
N THR A 312 86.60 49.31 5.15
CA THR A 312 87.41 48.61 4.15
C THR A 312 88.33 49.57 3.39
N ASP A 313 87.83 50.76 3.01
CA ASP A 313 88.66 51.75 2.31
C ASP A 313 89.66 52.47 3.23
N LYS A 314 89.36 52.63 4.53
CA LYS A 314 90.36 53.03 5.53
C LYS A 314 91.52 52.03 5.62
N ILE A 315 91.24 50.73 5.60
CA ILE A 315 92.27 49.68 5.64
C ILE A 315 93.18 49.78 4.42
N LYS A 316 92.63 49.90 3.20
CA LYS A 316 93.44 50.14 1.98
C LYS A 316 94.33 51.39 2.08
N GLY A 317 93.84 52.46 2.73
CA GLY A 317 94.64 53.66 2.97
C GLY A 317 95.85 53.42 3.88
N LEU A 318 95.68 52.60 4.93
CA LEU A 318 96.74 52.21 5.84
C LEU A 318 97.74 51.23 5.20
N GLU A 319 97.27 50.25 4.43
CA GLU A 319 98.13 49.31 3.70
C GLU A 319 99.06 50.01 2.71
N ASN A 320 98.53 50.96 1.92
CA ASN A 320 99.36 51.76 1.00
C ASN A 320 100.37 52.64 1.74
N SER A 321 100.03 53.14 2.94
CA SER A 321 100.94 53.93 3.78
C SER A 321 102.08 53.08 4.35
N LEU A 322 101.80 51.84 4.79
CA LEU A 322 102.83 50.89 5.22
C LEU A 322 103.81 50.56 4.09
N LYS A 323 103.28 50.28 2.90
CA LYS A 323 104.06 49.87 1.72
C LYS A 323 105.07 50.93 1.28
N GLN A 324 104.75 52.22 1.45
CA GLN A 324 105.67 53.32 1.22
C GLN A 324 106.79 53.40 2.27
N GLN A 325 106.51 53.06 3.54
CA GLN A 325 107.54 52.99 4.59
C GLN A 325 108.52 51.82 4.37
N GLU A 326 108.05 50.66 3.91
CA GLU A 326 108.92 49.51 3.59
C GLU A 326 109.90 49.81 2.43
N GLN A 327 109.45 50.49 1.38
CA GLN A 327 110.34 50.94 0.31
C GLN A 327 111.40 51.93 0.82
N ALA A 328 111.00 52.92 1.62
CA ALA A 328 111.92 53.91 2.20
C ALA A 328 112.97 53.27 3.15
N LEU A 329 112.61 52.20 3.87
CA LEU A 329 113.56 51.42 4.67
C LEU A 329 114.54 50.62 3.80
N THR A 330 114.06 50.03 2.71
CA THR A 330 114.85 49.20 1.80
C THR A 330 115.91 50.01 1.04
N GLU A 331 115.55 51.20 0.52
CA GLU A 331 116.50 52.12 -0.12
C GLU A 331 117.55 52.67 0.87
N LYS A 332 117.14 52.92 2.12
CA LYS A 332 118.04 53.43 3.16
C LYS A 332 119.06 52.38 3.60
N ASN A 333 118.66 51.10 3.68
CA ASN A 333 119.58 49.99 3.94
C ASN A 333 120.54 49.76 2.77
N SER A 334 120.07 49.75 1.51
CA SER A 334 120.96 49.57 0.36
C SER A 334 122.02 50.69 0.23
N THR A 335 121.68 51.91 0.68
CA THR A 335 122.62 53.04 0.78
C THR A 335 123.65 52.84 1.89
N LEU A 336 123.28 52.17 3.00
CA LEU A 336 124.16 51.83 4.11
C LEU A 336 125.12 50.69 3.73
N ASP A 337 124.61 49.62 3.12
CA ASP A 337 125.41 48.48 2.64
C ASP A 337 126.46 48.92 1.62
N LYS A 338 126.11 49.84 0.72
CA LYS A 338 127.05 50.41 -0.25
C LYS A 338 128.17 51.22 0.42
N LYS A 339 127.83 51.99 1.47
CA LYS A 339 128.81 52.70 2.30
C LYS A 339 129.74 51.74 3.08
N TYR A 340 129.19 50.65 3.62
CA TYR A 340 129.98 49.60 4.26
C TYR A 340 130.91 48.91 3.26
N ALA A 341 130.44 48.61 2.05
CA ALA A 341 131.24 48.02 0.98
C ALA A 341 132.40 48.93 0.55
N ASP A 342 132.16 50.22 0.31
CA ASP A 342 133.21 51.17 -0.09
C ASP A 342 134.23 51.42 1.05
N THR A 343 133.79 51.48 2.31
CA THR A 343 134.70 51.61 3.46
C THR A 343 135.54 50.34 3.67
N THR A 344 134.92 49.17 3.52
CA THR A 344 135.63 47.87 3.59
C THR A 344 136.61 47.72 2.42
N LYS A 345 136.30 48.29 1.26
CA LYS A 345 137.18 48.33 0.09
C LYS A 345 138.41 49.21 0.36
N GLN A 346 138.25 50.43 0.88
CA GLN A 346 139.39 51.29 1.25
C GLN A 346 140.33 50.61 2.25
N LEU A 347 139.79 50.03 3.33
CA LEU A 347 140.59 49.29 4.31
C LEU A 347 141.28 48.04 3.71
N LYS A 348 140.65 47.38 2.74
CA LYS A 348 141.21 46.21 2.03
C LYS A 348 142.30 46.59 1.03
N ASP A 349 142.22 47.75 0.41
CA ASP A 349 143.21 48.28 -0.51
C ASP A 349 144.47 48.78 0.26
N GLU A 350 144.31 49.36 1.46
CA GLU A 350 145.42 49.65 2.38
C GLU A 350 146.08 48.36 2.92
N LEU A 351 145.29 47.38 3.37
CA LEU A 351 145.80 46.06 3.80
C LEU A 351 146.53 45.33 2.66
N SER A 352 146.09 45.49 1.41
CA SER A 352 146.71 44.87 0.25
C SER A 352 148.10 45.46 -0.06
N ASN A 353 148.30 46.78 0.11
CA ASN A 353 149.63 47.39 -0.02
C ASN A 353 150.60 46.92 1.07
N LEU A 354 150.16 46.84 2.33
CA LEU A 354 151.01 46.34 3.43
C LEU A 354 151.31 44.84 3.26
N THR A 355 150.34 44.05 2.79
CA THR A 355 150.52 42.62 2.48
C THR A 355 151.46 42.41 1.30
N TYR A 356 151.45 43.27 0.28
CA TYR A 356 152.35 43.16 -0.88
C TYR A 356 153.81 43.39 -0.51
N THR A 357 154.11 44.27 0.45
CA THR A 357 155.46 44.39 1.02
C THR A 357 155.83 43.18 1.88
N THR A 358 154.96 42.78 2.83
CA THR A 358 155.29 41.73 3.80
C THR A 358 155.40 40.34 3.17
N ASN A 359 154.54 39.99 2.21
CA ASN A 359 154.61 38.69 1.53
C ASN A 359 155.80 38.59 0.57
N LYS A 360 156.26 39.69 -0.02
CA LYS A 360 157.43 39.68 -0.91
C LYS A 360 158.72 39.35 -0.16
N ASP A 361 158.91 39.96 1.01
CA ASP A 361 160.01 39.59 1.90
C ASP A 361 159.79 38.17 2.48
N SER A 362 158.54 37.81 2.80
CA SER A 362 158.23 36.49 3.34
C SER A 362 158.46 35.34 2.36
N GLU A 363 158.21 35.46 1.05
CA GLU A 363 158.50 34.40 0.07
C GLU A 363 160.01 34.25 -0.14
N ILE A 364 160.75 35.36 -0.25
CA ILE A 364 162.23 35.33 -0.33
C ILE A 364 162.82 34.66 0.93
N ILE A 365 162.29 34.95 2.12
CA ILE A 365 162.71 34.31 3.36
C ILE A 365 162.28 32.84 3.40
N LYS A 366 161.09 32.49 2.89
CA LYS A 366 160.55 31.12 2.90
C LYS A 366 161.30 30.17 1.96
N ASP A 367 161.70 30.60 0.78
CA ASP A 367 162.51 29.77 -0.14
C ASP A 367 163.94 29.55 0.39
N ASN A 368 164.54 30.59 0.98
CA ASN A 368 165.82 30.46 1.69
C ASN A 368 165.70 29.52 2.91
N ILE A 369 164.62 29.62 3.68
CA ILE A 369 164.35 28.71 4.82
C ILE A 369 164.08 27.28 4.34
N SER A 370 163.39 27.07 3.22
CA SER A 370 163.12 25.72 2.68
C SER A 370 164.39 25.03 2.19
N SER A 371 165.22 25.71 1.41
CA SER A 371 166.53 25.18 0.96
C SER A 371 167.50 24.96 2.13
N LEU A 372 167.48 25.82 3.15
CA LEU A 372 168.18 25.57 4.41
C LEU A 372 167.59 24.39 5.18
N LEU A 373 166.27 24.19 5.22
CA LEU A 373 165.66 23.06 5.93
C LEU A 373 166.03 21.72 5.31
N GLU A 374 166.08 21.59 3.98
CA GLU A 374 166.53 20.34 3.36
C GLU A 374 168.03 20.08 3.61
N SER A 375 168.88 21.11 3.46
CA SER A 375 170.32 21.03 3.76
C SER A 375 170.60 20.71 5.24
N VAL A 376 169.86 21.32 6.17
CA VAL A 376 170.05 21.14 7.61
C VAL A 376 169.40 19.85 8.11
N ASN A 377 168.28 19.38 7.55
CA ASN A 377 167.75 18.05 7.92
C ASN A 377 168.68 16.92 7.47
N ALA A 378 169.38 17.07 6.33
CA ALA A 378 170.45 16.13 5.95
C ALA A 378 171.61 16.12 6.96
N GLN A 379 172.02 17.28 7.47
CA GLN A 379 173.06 17.37 8.52
C GLN A 379 172.56 16.87 9.89
N ILE A 380 171.31 17.13 10.27
CA ILE A 380 170.67 16.62 11.49
C ILE A 380 170.61 15.09 11.48
N SER A 381 170.42 14.46 10.32
CA SER A 381 170.48 13.00 10.21
C SER A 381 171.85 12.43 10.54
N LEU A 382 172.95 13.06 10.08
CA LEU A 382 174.32 12.64 10.41
C LEU A 382 174.68 12.96 11.87
N VAL A 383 174.36 14.16 12.35
CA VAL A 383 174.68 14.58 13.74
C VAL A 383 173.89 13.79 14.78
N LYS A 384 172.70 13.27 14.44
CA LYS A 384 171.98 12.30 15.29
C LYS A 384 172.75 10.99 15.49
N GLU A 385 173.49 10.53 14.49
CA GLU A 385 174.23 9.27 14.53
C GLU A 385 175.52 9.39 15.36
N ASP A 386 176.20 10.55 15.30
CA ASP A 386 177.37 10.84 16.14
C ASP A 386 177.01 11.26 17.58
N LEU A 387 176.00 12.12 17.79
CA LEU A 387 175.71 12.60 19.15
C LEU A 387 175.05 11.52 20.03
N SER A 388 174.31 10.58 19.44
CA SER A 388 173.78 9.40 20.15
C SER A 388 174.88 8.43 20.63
N LYS A 389 176.14 8.63 20.23
CA LYS A 389 177.33 8.00 20.82
C LYS A 389 177.88 8.84 21.97
N VAL A 390 178.13 10.13 21.68
CA VAL A 390 178.75 11.07 22.62
C VAL A 390 177.93 11.27 23.89
N GLU A 391 176.60 11.25 23.82
CA GLU A 391 175.71 11.36 24.98
C GLU A 391 175.76 10.11 25.90
N VAL A 392 176.09 8.94 25.34
CA VAL A 392 176.33 7.71 26.12
C VAL A 392 177.71 7.76 26.79
N ASP A 393 178.76 8.05 26.02
CA ASP A 393 180.14 8.14 26.53
C ASP A 393 180.28 9.19 27.64
N LEU A 394 179.67 10.39 27.47
CA LEU A 394 179.67 11.43 28.49
C LEU A 394 178.82 11.09 29.72
N SER A 395 177.77 10.28 29.59
CA SER A 395 176.98 9.85 30.76
C SER A 395 177.83 8.97 31.68
N ASP A 396 178.64 8.07 31.12
CA ASP A 396 179.54 7.23 31.91
C ASP A 396 180.77 8.02 32.42
N GLU A 397 181.36 8.89 31.60
CA GLU A 397 182.50 9.72 32.02
C GLU A 397 182.11 10.75 33.11
N ILE A 398 180.92 11.37 33.02
CA ILE A 398 180.41 12.28 34.07
C ILE A 398 180.22 11.52 35.39
N ASN A 399 179.75 10.27 35.38
CA ASN A 399 179.64 9.47 36.60
C ASN A 399 181.02 9.14 37.19
N SER A 400 182.04 8.84 36.37
CA SER A 400 183.42 8.65 36.84
C SER A 400 184.07 9.94 37.39
N VAL A 401 183.85 11.08 36.72
CA VAL A 401 184.33 12.40 37.19
C VAL A 401 183.62 12.80 38.50
N LYS A 402 182.36 12.38 38.69
CA LYS A 402 181.59 12.59 39.92
C LYS A 402 182.04 11.72 41.09
N GLU A 403 182.69 10.58 40.86
CA GLU A 403 183.48 9.88 41.91
C GLU A 403 184.78 10.63 42.24
N LYS A 404 185.51 11.14 41.23
CA LYS A 404 186.73 11.94 41.46
C LYS A 404 186.45 13.25 42.19
N LEU A 405 185.27 13.84 41.99
CA LEU A 405 184.74 14.98 42.75
C LEU A 405 184.70 14.72 44.27
N VAL A 406 184.60 13.46 44.70
CA VAL A 406 184.57 13.11 46.14
C VAL A 406 185.98 13.01 46.73
N ASN A 407 186.91 12.34 46.06
CA ASN A 407 188.26 12.10 46.63
C ASN A 407 189.15 13.34 46.63
N THR A 408 189.20 14.14 45.55
CA THR A 408 190.09 15.31 45.52
C THR A 408 189.61 16.45 46.43
N ILE A 409 188.31 16.49 46.78
CA ILE A 409 187.75 17.38 47.81
C ILE A 409 188.18 16.94 49.24
N VAL A 410 188.65 15.71 49.43
CA VAL A 410 189.28 15.25 50.68
C VAL A 410 190.77 15.64 50.70
N GLU A 411 191.53 15.36 49.63
CA GLU A 411 192.99 15.61 49.59
C GLU A 411 193.37 17.11 49.64
N LEU A 412 192.75 17.97 48.82
CA LEU A 412 193.06 19.41 48.83
C LEU A 412 192.64 20.11 50.14
N LYS A 413 191.74 19.49 50.90
CA LYS A 413 191.32 19.92 52.24
C LYS A 413 192.36 19.61 53.31
N GLU A 414 193.26 18.66 53.07
CA GLU A 414 194.48 18.46 53.86
C GLU A 414 195.66 19.31 53.34
N GLU A 415 195.74 19.57 52.03
CA GLU A 415 196.87 20.34 51.46
C GLU A 415 196.79 21.85 51.74
N ILE A 416 195.63 22.51 51.60
CA ILE A 416 195.50 23.93 51.92
C ILE A 416 195.54 24.19 53.44
N LEU A 417 195.14 23.21 54.26
CA LEU A 417 195.32 23.27 55.72
C LEU A 417 196.81 23.29 56.14
N ASN A 418 197.72 22.77 55.29
CA ASN A 418 199.16 22.97 55.42
C ASN A 418 199.66 24.32 54.85
N LYS A 419 198.88 24.98 53.99
CA LYS A 419 199.28 26.22 53.31
C LYS A 419 198.87 27.49 54.05
N ASP A 420 197.78 27.45 54.82
CA ASP A 420 197.52 28.45 55.89
C ASP A 420 198.72 28.51 56.85
N LYS A 421 199.33 27.36 57.14
CA LYS A 421 200.54 27.24 57.97
C LYS A 421 201.76 27.92 57.33
N GLU A 422 202.00 27.69 56.04
CA GLU A 422 203.13 28.28 55.30
C GLU A 422 202.97 29.81 55.10
N VAL A 423 201.75 30.31 54.90
CA VAL A 423 201.47 31.74 54.73
C VAL A 423 201.50 32.48 56.07
N TYR A 424 201.09 31.85 57.17
CA TYR A 424 201.23 32.42 58.51
C TYR A 424 202.70 32.59 58.94
N ASP A 425 203.60 31.69 58.52
CA ASP A 425 205.04 31.87 58.73
C ASP A 425 205.60 32.99 57.80
N LYS A 426 205.11 33.10 56.56
CA LYS A 426 205.49 34.20 55.63
C LYS A 426 204.92 35.58 56.01
N LEU A 427 203.86 35.62 56.83
CA LEU A 427 203.36 36.84 57.50
C LEU A 427 204.46 37.55 58.30
N THR A 428 205.48 36.79 58.74
CA THR A 428 206.45 37.21 59.76
C THR A 428 207.80 37.66 59.18
N ASP A 429 208.25 37.16 58.02
CA ASP A 429 209.49 37.65 57.35
C ASP A 429 209.27 38.95 56.56
N LEU A 430 208.11 39.10 55.91
CA LEU A 430 207.89 40.24 54.99
C LEU A 430 207.55 41.53 55.74
N LYS A 431 206.84 41.42 56.88
CA LYS A 431 206.67 42.49 57.86
C LYS A 431 208.01 43.01 58.42
N ASP A 432 209.04 42.16 58.39
CA ASP A 432 210.37 42.45 58.89
C ASP A 432 211.33 43.00 57.81
N ARG A 433 211.05 42.79 56.50
CA ARG A 433 212.02 43.07 55.41
C ARG A 433 211.86 44.39 54.67
N ILE A 434 210.71 45.05 54.69
CA ILE A 434 210.54 46.40 54.07
C ILE A 434 210.56 47.54 55.10
N ASP A 435 210.31 47.25 56.38
CA ASP A 435 210.82 48.05 57.50
C ASP A 435 212.38 48.00 57.59
N ARG A 436 213.03 47.29 56.64
CA ARG A 436 214.48 47.32 56.35
C ARG A 436 214.81 47.70 54.88
N LEU A 437 213.83 48.20 54.12
CA LEU A 437 214.02 48.90 52.84
C LEU A 437 213.51 50.35 52.88
N ASP A 438 213.02 50.79 54.03
CA ASP A 438 213.76 51.78 54.83
C ASP A 438 215.15 52.19 54.27
N VAL A 439 215.44 53.50 54.32
CA VAL A 439 216.75 54.14 54.03
C VAL A 439 217.35 53.99 52.61
N LYS A 440 217.00 53.01 51.76
CA LYS A 440 217.71 52.77 50.47
C LYS A 440 216.88 52.92 49.17
N THR A 441 217.51 53.65 48.24
CA THR A 441 217.12 53.95 46.85
C THR A 441 215.86 54.80 46.65
N SER A 442 215.91 56.05 46.14
CA SER A 442 217.04 56.96 45.83
C SER A 442 218.14 56.42 44.88
N LYS A 443 217.94 56.58 43.55
CA LYS A 443 218.88 56.30 42.43
C LYS A 443 218.77 54.92 41.68
N LEU A 444 217.59 54.30 41.46
CA LEU A 444 217.48 52.98 40.73
C LEU A 444 216.08 52.64 40.11
N GLY A 445 216.01 51.82 39.03
CA GLY A 445 214.83 51.00 38.64
C GLY A 445 214.58 50.72 37.12
N TRP A 446 214.28 49.46 36.70
CA TRP A 446 213.80 49.06 35.33
C TRP A 446 213.30 47.58 35.24
N LYS A 447 212.41 47.21 34.27
CA LYS A 447 211.99 45.83 33.87
C LYS A 447 211.37 45.72 32.44
N ILE A 448 211.36 44.49 31.88
CA ILE A 448 210.71 43.97 30.62
C ILE A 448 210.68 42.40 30.72
N GLY A 449 210.01 41.51 29.96
CA GLY A 449 209.17 41.53 28.72
C GLY A 449 209.79 40.66 27.58
N ILE A 450 209.11 40.03 26.60
CA ILE A 450 207.72 39.53 26.37
C ILE A 450 207.76 38.53 25.16
N PHE A 451 206.88 37.51 25.05
CA PHE A 451 206.96 36.46 23.99
C PHE A 451 205.63 35.69 23.71
N VAL A 452 205.65 34.70 22.79
CA VAL A 452 204.68 33.60 22.45
C VAL A 452 203.67 33.84 21.29
N VAL A 453 203.57 32.88 20.34
CA VAL A 453 202.51 32.71 19.30
C VAL A 453 202.59 31.31 18.63
N ALA A 454 201.47 30.73 18.14
CA ALA A 454 201.42 29.48 17.32
C ALA A 454 200.06 29.30 16.58
N THR A 455 200.02 28.60 15.43
CA THR A 455 198.78 28.21 14.65
C THR A 455 199.00 27.00 13.70
N GLY A 456 197.92 26.38 13.19
CA GLY A 456 197.91 25.59 11.91
C GLY A 456 197.34 24.15 11.95
N SER A 457 196.54 23.74 10.93
CA SER A 457 196.13 22.35 10.60
C SER A 457 195.39 22.28 9.24
N LEU A 458 195.35 21.11 8.56
CA LEU A 458 194.58 20.84 7.31
C LEU A 458 194.44 19.33 6.99
N ILE A 459 193.32 18.87 6.40
CA ILE A 459 193.11 17.51 5.84
C ILE A 459 192.00 17.48 4.76
N LEU A 460 192.05 16.55 3.78
CA LEU A 460 190.95 16.21 2.85
C LEU A 460 191.10 14.82 2.19
N ASN A 461 189.99 14.13 1.89
CA ASN A 461 189.85 12.88 1.09
C ASN A 461 188.33 12.58 0.91
N ILE A 462 187.79 11.66 0.10
CA ILE A 462 188.28 10.69 -0.91
C ILE A 462 187.15 10.42 -1.95
N LEU A 463 187.45 9.92 -3.16
CA LEU A 463 186.44 9.42 -4.12
C LEU A 463 187.00 8.27 -4.98
N GLN A 464 186.26 7.16 -5.14
CA GLN A 464 186.60 6.04 -6.03
C GLN A 464 185.38 5.18 -6.43
N ILE A 465 185.61 4.18 -7.29
CA ILE A 465 184.70 3.13 -7.81
C ILE A 465 183.69 3.55 -8.90
N CYS A 466 183.32 2.59 -9.75
CA CYS A 466 182.29 2.66 -10.80
C CYS A 466 181.89 1.23 -11.25
N GLY A 467 180.91 1.11 -12.15
CA GLY A 467 180.33 -0.18 -12.59
C GLY A 467 179.28 -0.74 -11.61
N ILE A 468 178.70 -1.92 -11.86
CA ILE A 468 178.91 -2.84 -12.98
C ILE A 468 177.54 -3.42 -13.41
N LEU A 469 177.17 -3.57 -14.69
CA LEU A 469 177.90 -3.34 -15.96
C LEU A 469 178.52 -1.94 -16.08
#